data_AF-A0A1C6DID1-F1
#
_entry.id   AF-A0A1C6DID1-F1
#
_cell.length_a   1.000
_cell.length_b   1.000
_cell.length_c   1.000
_cell.angle_alpha   90.00
_cell.angle_beta   90.00
_cell.angle_gamma   90.00
#
_symmetry.space_group_name_H-M   'P 1'
#
loop_
_entity.id
_entity.type
_entity.pdbx_description
1 polymer ?
#
loop_
_entity_poly.entity_id
_entity_poly.type
_entity_poly.pdbx_seq_one_letter_code
_entity_poly.pdbx_strand_id
1 'polypeptide(L)'
;MKIRRERHRVWSLSYHAVFVVKYRKPCITDEIADFLLDEMRHLLEGWGGELIEGKADRDHLHLLFSLPPDKELARYIGLMKQVSARQVRKKYKEQLKEYLWGDSFWTDSYYLGSTGGANLEVIEEYIKKQGQPKRKYVRKSELS
;
A
#
# COMPACT_ATOMS: atom_id res chain seq x y z
N MET A 1 -9.28 -4.29 11.34
CA MET A 1 -8.07 -3.62 10.81
C MET A 1 -6.99 -3.65 11.87
N LYS A 2 -5.74 -4.00 11.53
CA LYS A 2 -4.68 -4.29 12.50
C LYS A 2 -4.00 -3.01 13.00
N ILE A 3 -3.94 -2.83 14.32
CA ILE A 3 -3.19 -1.75 14.96
C ILE A 3 -1.69 -2.10 14.94
N ARG A 4 -0.87 -1.18 14.44
CA ARG A 4 0.59 -1.26 14.48
C ARG A 4 1.13 -0.31 15.55
N ARG A 5 2.21 -0.74 16.20
CA ARG A 5 2.88 0.01 17.28
C ARG A 5 4.37 0.02 17.05
N GLU A 6 4.96 1.20 17.10
CA GLU A 6 6.41 1.44 17.13
C GLU A 6 6.74 2.37 18.30
N ARG A 7 8.04 2.63 18.55
CA ARG A 7 8.53 3.36 19.75
C ARG A 7 7.77 4.64 20.08
N HIS A 8 7.36 5.42 19.07
CA HIS A 8 6.75 6.73 19.25
C HIS A 8 5.42 6.90 18.54
N ARG A 9 4.84 5.81 18.01
CA ARG A 9 3.63 5.91 17.19
C ARG A 9 2.80 4.63 17.23
N VAL A 10 1.50 4.82 17.29
CA VAL A 10 0.48 3.78 17.17
C VAL A 10 -0.46 4.21 16.06
N TRP A 11 -0.70 3.33 15.09
CA TRP A 11 -1.53 3.67 13.94
C TRP A 11 -2.29 2.47 13.41
N SER A 12 -3.40 2.75 12.75
CA SER A 12 -4.18 1.81 11.96
C SER A 12 -4.63 2.58 10.73
N LEU A 13 -3.81 2.57 9.68
CA LEU A 13 -4.05 3.27 8.43
C LEU A 13 -4.06 2.28 7.27
N SER A 14 -5.11 2.34 6.46
CA SER A 14 -5.20 1.63 5.19
C SER A 14 -5.87 2.51 4.18
N TYR A 15 -5.59 2.20 2.93
CA TYR A 15 -6.00 2.98 1.79
C TYR A 15 -6.46 2.04 0.69
N HIS A 16 -7.48 2.48 -0.05
CA HIS A 16 -7.91 1.86 -1.28
C HIS A 16 -7.42 2.73 -2.44
N ALA A 17 -6.53 2.19 -3.27
CA ALA A 17 -6.13 2.82 -4.53
C ALA A 17 -6.70 2.09 -5.73
N VAL A 18 -7.06 2.84 -6.77
CA VAL A 18 -7.43 2.28 -8.08
C VAL A 18 -6.60 2.91 -9.18
N PHE A 19 -5.93 2.07 -9.95
CA PHE A 19 -5.18 2.45 -11.16
C PHE A 19 -5.90 1.93 -12.39
N VAL A 20 -6.17 2.82 -13.34
CA VAL A 20 -6.91 2.49 -14.57
C VAL A 20 -5.95 2.50 -15.75
N VAL A 21 -6.02 1.48 -16.61
CA VAL A 21 -5.23 1.40 -17.84
C VAL A 21 -5.60 2.56 -18.75
N LYS A 22 -4.61 3.12 -19.46
CA LYS A 22 -4.83 4.20 -20.43
C LYS A 22 -5.91 3.78 -21.43
N TYR A 23 -6.87 4.68 -21.66
CA TYR A 23 -8.04 4.45 -22.52
C TYR A 23 -8.94 3.27 -22.11
N ARG A 24 -8.85 2.79 -20.86
CA ARG A 24 -9.57 1.60 -20.35
C ARG A 24 -9.41 0.37 -21.25
N LYS A 25 -8.22 0.19 -21.83
CA LYS A 25 -7.96 -0.98 -22.69
C LYS A 25 -7.94 -2.27 -21.86
N PRO A 26 -8.63 -3.34 -22.28
CA PRO A 26 -8.73 -4.59 -21.54
C PRO A 26 -7.49 -5.47 -21.76
N CYS A 27 -6.31 -4.96 -21.43
CA CYS A 27 -5.02 -5.58 -21.72
C CYS A 27 -4.35 -6.27 -20.53
N ILE A 28 -5.01 -6.28 -19.36
CA ILE A 28 -4.55 -7.04 -18.19
C ILE A 28 -5.07 -8.47 -18.33
N THR A 29 -4.18 -9.38 -18.75
CA THR A 29 -4.39 -10.83 -18.68
C THR A 29 -4.15 -11.34 -17.26
N ASP A 30 -4.52 -12.59 -16.97
CA ASP A 30 -4.28 -13.19 -15.65
C ASP A 30 -2.78 -13.20 -15.30
N GLU A 31 -1.92 -13.47 -16.28
CA GLU A 31 -0.46 -13.42 -16.10
C GLU A 31 0.04 -11.99 -15.77
N ILE A 32 -0.50 -10.98 -16.46
CA ILE A 32 -0.17 -9.57 -16.21
C ILE A 32 -0.71 -9.13 -14.85
N ALA A 33 -1.89 -9.60 -14.46
CA ALA A 33 -2.51 -9.33 -13.17
C ALA A 33 -1.63 -9.84 -12.03
N ASP A 34 -1.21 -11.11 -12.08
CA ASP A 34 -0.33 -11.71 -11.08
C ASP A 34 0.99 -10.93 -10.97
N PHE A 35 1.61 -10.63 -12.12
CA PHE A 35 2.83 -9.83 -12.16
C PHE A 35 2.66 -8.44 -11.53
N LEU A 36 1.58 -7.72 -11.86
CA LEU A 36 1.33 -6.40 -11.30
C LEU A 36 1.11 -6.47 -9.79
N LEU A 37 0.37 -7.47 -9.30
CA LEU A 37 0.12 -7.66 -7.87
C LEU A 37 1.42 -7.96 -7.11
N ASP A 38 2.29 -8.79 -7.66
CA ASP A 38 3.61 -9.07 -7.08
C ASP A 38 4.52 -7.84 -7.05
N GLU A 39 4.56 -7.06 -8.13
CA GLU A 39 5.31 -5.80 -8.16
C GLU A 39 4.77 -4.79 -7.13
N MET A 40 3.44 -4.68 -6.98
CA MET A 40 2.84 -3.79 -5.97
C MET A 40 3.16 -4.26 -4.55
N ARG A 41 3.12 -5.57 -4.30
CA ARG A 41 3.51 -6.15 -3.01
C ARG A 41 4.96 -5.81 -2.68
N HIS A 42 5.88 -6.04 -3.62
CA HIS A 42 7.30 -5.74 -3.43
C HIS A 42 7.57 -4.26 -3.16
N LEU A 43 6.92 -3.37 -3.93
CA LEU A 43 7.05 -1.92 -3.73
C LEU A 43 6.54 -1.47 -2.35
N LEU A 44 5.40 -1.99 -1.91
CA LEU A 44 4.83 -1.67 -0.60
C LEU A 44 5.73 -2.18 0.53
N GLU A 45 6.22 -3.41 0.45
CA GLU A 45 7.14 -4.00 1.44
C GLU A 45 8.44 -3.18 1.56
N GLY A 46 9.01 -2.76 0.42
CA GLY A 46 10.21 -1.91 0.38
C GLY A 46 10.05 -0.56 1.10
N TRP A 47 8.82 -0.12 1.35
CA TRP A 47 8.51 1.11 2.08
C TRP A 47 7.98 0.89 3.49
N GLY A 48 8.05 -0.35 4.00
CA GLY A 48 7.48 -0.73 5.29
C GLY A 48 5.95 -0.77 5.30
N GLY A 49 5.35 -0.80 4.11
CA GLY A 49 3.94 -1.03 3.90
C GLY A 49 3.61 -2.51 3.77
N GLU A 50 2.32 -2.77 3.56
CA GLU A 50 1.80 -4.12 3.35
C GLU A 50 0.62 -4.06 2.37
N LEU A 51 0.65 -4.93 1.37
CA LEU A 51 -0.52 -5.19 0.52
C LEU A 51 -1.47 -6.13 1.28
N ILE A 52 -2.64 -5.61 1.65
CA ILE A 52 -3.65 -6.35 2.41
C ILE A 52 -4.50 -7.20 1.45
N GLU A 53 -4.97 -6.58 0.38
CA GLU A 53 -5.73 -7.23 -0.69
C GLU A 53 -5.42 -6.51 -2.01
N GLY A 54 -5.33 -7.27 -3.10
CA GLY A 54 -5.17 -6.70 -4.43
C GLY A 54 -5.96 -7.52 -5.42
N LYS A 55 -6.64 -6.83 -6.34
CA LYS A 55 -7.42 -7.45 -7.40
C LYS A 55 -7.24 -6.67 -8.68
N ALA A 56 -6.90 -7.38 -9.75
CA ALA A 56 -6.92 -6.84 -11.09
C ALA A 56 -8.18 -7.30 -11.83
N ASP A 57 -8.71 -6.40 -12.65
CA ASP A 57 -9.64 -6.69 -13.73
C ASP A 57 -8.92 -6.42 -15.05
N ARG A 58 -9.60 -6.61 -16.18
CA ARG A 58 -9.02 -6.51 -17.53
C ARG A 58 -8.42 -5.14 -17.84
N ASP A 59 -8.89 -4.06 -17.21
CA ASP A 59 -8.50 -2.68 -17.52
C ASP A 59 -8.17 -1.82 -16.29
N HIS A 60 -8.17 -2.37 -15.08
CA HIS A 60 -7.84 -1.63 -13.87
C HIS A 60 -7.37 -2.53 -12.72
N LEU A 61 -6.68 -1.94 -11.75
CA LEU A 61 -6.11 -2.59 -10.58
C LEU A 61 -6.61 -1.91 -9.31
N HIS A 62 -7.20 -2.70 -8.40
CA HIS A 62 -7.60 -2.31 -7.05
C HIS A 62 -6.58 -2.78 -6.03
N LEU A 63 -6.20 -1.90 -5.11
CA LEU A 63 -5.24 -2.19 -4.05
C LEU A 63 -5.80 -1.70 -2.71
N LEU A 64 -5.99 -2.61 -1.76
CA LEU A 64 -6.14 -2.31 -0.35
C LEU A 64 -4.79 -2.52 0.33
N PHE A 65 -4.21 -1.46 0.88
CA PHE A 65 -2.87 -1.52 1.46
C PHE A 65 -2.73 -0.64 2.69
N SER A 66 -1.71 -0.91 3.49
CA SER A 66 -1.32 -0.13 4.67
C SER A 66 0.05 0.49 4.44
N LEU A 67 0.21 1.77 4.78
CA LEU A 67 1.51 2.44 4.85
C LEU A 67 1.73 3.07 6.23
N PRO A 68 2.99 3.17 6.69
CA PRO A 68 3.33 3.96 7.87
C PRO A 68 2.91 5.44 7.73
N PRO A 69 2.58 6.14 8.84
CA PRO A 69 2.05 7.50 8.80
C PRO A 69 3.07 8.57 8.40
N ASP A 70 4.38 8.26 8.42
CA ASP A 70 5.46 9.17 7.98
C ASP A 70 5.61 9.21 6.45
N LYS A 71 4.80 8.44 5.72
CA LYS A 71 4.91 8.28 4.28
C LYS A 71 4.09 9.33 3.54
N GLU A 72 4.75 10.04 2.62
CA GLU A 72 4.13 10.96 1.67
C GLU A 72 3.31 10.22 0.61
N LEU A 73 2.03 9.97 0.90
CA LEU A 73 1.14 9.14 0.09
C LEU A 73 1.12 9.48 -1.40
N ALA A 74 1.01 10.77 -1.75
CA ALA A 74 0.93 11.21 -3.14
C ALA A 74 2.19 10.81 -3.94
N ARG A 75 3.38 10.99 -3.36
CA ARG A 75 4.65 10.58 -3.97
C ARG A 75 4.73 9.07 -4.16
N TYR A 76 4.30 8.30 -3.16
CA TYR A 76 4.33 6.84 -3.23
C TYR A 76 3.37 6.27 -4.27
N ILE A 77 2.15 6.81 -4.37
CA ILE A 77 1.21 6.40 -5.43
C ILE A 77 1.77 6.72 -6.82
N GLY A 78 2.38 7.91 -6.99
CA GLY A 78 3.07 8.26 -8.23
C GLY A 78 4.17 7.27 -8.60
N LEU A 79 5.01 6.91 -7.62
CA LEU A 79 6.08 5.92 -7.80
C LEU A 79 5.53 4.52 -8.13
N MET A 80 4.48 4.06 -7.43
CA MET A 80 3.84 2.77 -7.73
C MET A 80 3.37 2.70 -9.17
N LYS A 81 2.64 3.74 -9.63
CA LYS A 81 2.18 3.82 -11.02
C LYS A 81 3.35 3.86 -12.01
N GLN A 82 4.36 4.68 -11.74
CA GLN A 82 5.50 4.84 -12.64
C GLN A 82 6.31 3.55 -12.77
N VAL A 83 6.66 2.92 -11.65
CA VAL A 83 7.47 1.71 -11.65
C VAL A 83 6.68 0.56 -12.26
N SER A 84 5.45 0.30 -11.81
CA SER A 84 4.64 -0.79 -12.37
C SER A 84 4.39 -0.63 -13.87
N ALA A 85 4.10 0.58 -14.35
CA ALA A 85 3.94 0.86 -15.79
C ALA A 85 5.22 0.53 -16.57
N ARG A 86 6.39 0.92 -16.05
CA ARG A 86 7.67 0.63 -16.70
C ARG A 86 7.94 -0.88 -16.73
N GLN A 87 7.72 -1.55 -15.61
CA GLN A 87 8.04 -2.97 -15.43
C GLN A 87 7.14 -3.85 -16.29
N VAL A 88 5.81 -3.60 -16.29
CA VAL A 88 4.86 -4.37 -17.11
C VAL A 88 5.10 -4.14 -18.59
N ARG A 89 5.38 -2.90 -19.02
CA ARG A 89 5.69 -2.60 -20.42
C ARG A 89 7.00 -3.22 -20.88
N LYS A 90 8.00 -3.30 -20.01
CA LYS A 90 9.27 -3.96 -20.31
C LYS A 90 9.07 -5.46 -20.50
N LYS A 91 8.32 -6.11 -19.60
CA LYS A 91 8.13 -7.56 -19.59
C LYS A 91 7.13 -8.04 -20.65
N TYR A 92 6.02 -7.33 -20.84
CA TYR A 92 4.89 -7.73 -21.69
C TYR A 92 4.73 -6.88 -22.94
N LYS A 93 5.85 -6.31 -23.44
CA LYS A 93 5.84 -5.38 -24.57
C LYS A 93 5.03 -5.90 -25.76
N GLU A 94 5.27 -7.14 -26.19
CA GLU A 94 4.64 -7.71 -27.37
C GLU A 94 3.13 -7.88 -27.19
N GLN A 95 2.68 -8.36 -26.02
CA GLN A 95 1.26 -8.52 -25.69
C GLN A 95 0.53 -7.16 -25.62
N LEU A 96 1.22 -6.12 -25.13
CA LEU A 96 0.62 -4.80 -24.93
C LEU A 96 0.53 -3.94 -26.20
N LYS A 97 1.36 -4.22 -27.23
CA LYS A 97 1.39 -3.43 -28.48
C LYS A 97 0.05 -3.41 -29.22
N GLU A 98 -0.76 -4.47 -29.10
CA GLU A 98 -2.08 -4.56 -29.73
C GLU A 98 -3.11 -3.62 -29.08
N TYR A 99 -2.88 -3.24 -27.82
CA TYR A 99 -3.83 -2.45 -27.03
C TYR A 99 -3.40 -1.00 -26.86
N LEU A 100 -2.09 -0.75 -26.67
CA LEU A 100 -1.53 0.53 -26.26
C LEU A 100 -0.43 0.98 -27.20
N TRP A 101 -0.58 2.19 -27.73
CA TRP A 101 0.43 2.92 -28.50
C TRP A 101 1.04 4.05 -27.65
N GLY A 102 2.34 4.30 -27.82
CA GLY A 102 3.11 5.26 -27.00
C GLY A 102 3.56 4.68 -25.67
N ASP A 103 4.03 5.52 -24.73
CA ASP A 103 4.78 5.11 -23.53
C ASP A 103 3.99 5.01 -22.22
N SER A 104 2.69 5.29 -22.26
CA SER A 104 1.82 5.21 -21.08
C SER A 104 1.20 3.82 -20.90
N PHE A 105 1.05 3.37 -19.66
CA PHE A 105 0.28 2.18 -19.30
C PHE A 105 -0.96 2.55 -18.49
N TRP A 106 -0.79 3.35 -17.43
CA TRP A 106 -1.88 3.89 -16.63
C TRP A 106 -2.40 5.23 -17.18
N THR A 107 -3.62 5.62 -16.82
CA THR A 107 -4.10 7.00 -16.91
C THR A 107 -3.29 7.91 -15.98
N ASP A 108 -3.32 9.22 -16.21
CA ASP A 108 -2.60 10.18 -15.37
C ASP A 108 -3.23 10.27 -13.96
N SER A 109 -4.57 10.23 -13.89
CA SER A 109 -5.35 10.19 -12.66
C SER A 109 -5.29 8.83 -11.94
N TYR A 110 -5.60 8.84 -10.64
CA TYR A 110 -5.80 7.66 -9.82
C TYR A 110 -6.87 7.97 -8.76
N TYR A 111 -7.50 6.93 -8.22
CA TYR A 111 -8.31 7.05 -7.01
C TYR A 111 -7.47 6.68 -5.80
N LEU A 112 -7.65 7.40 -4.69
CA LEU A 112 -7.11 7.05 -3.38
C LEU A 112 -8.14 7.45 -2.31
N GLY A 113 -8.60 6.48 -1.53
CA GLY A 113 -9.48 6.71 -0.38
C GLY A 113 -8.90 6.08 0.88
N SER A 114 -9.02 6.73 2.03
CA SER A 114 -8.74 6.08 3.30
C SER A 114 -9.81 5.01 3.58
N THR A 115 -9.38 3.90 4.17
CA THR A 115 -10.26 2.83 4.62
C THR A 115 -10.04 2.59 6.11
N GLY A 116 -11.13 2.29 6.82
CA GLY A 116 -11.12 2.15 8.27
C GLY A 116 -11.48 3.45 9.00
N GLY A 117 -12.55 3.39 9.78
CA GLY A 117 -12.91 4.47 10.70
C GLY A 117 -12.07 4.46 11.97
N ALA A 118 -12.18 5.53 12.74
CA ALA A 118 -11.61 5.59 14.08
C ALA A 118 -12.35 4.59 15.00
N ASN A 119 -11.67 3.54 15.44
CA ASN A 119 -12.23 2.67 16.48
C ASN A 119 -12.10 3.40 17.82
N LEU A 120 -13.22 3.86 18.38
CA LEU A 120 -13.27 4.62 19.62
C LEU A 120 -12.71 3.84 20.82
N GLU A 121 -12.98 2.53 20.89
CA GLU A 121 -12.47 1.66 21.97
C GLU A 121 -10.94 1.61 21.94
N VAL A 122 -10.34 1.54 20.75
CA VAL A 122 -8.89 1.54 20.55
C VAL A 122 -8.27 2.87 20.98
N ILE A 123 -8.95 3.98 20.67
CA ILE A 123 -8.50 5.31 21.07
C ILE A 123 -8.59 5.46 22.59
N GLU A 124 -9.69 5.02 23.21
CA GLU A 124 -9.88 5.06 24.65
C GLU A 124 -8.82 4.21 25.38
N GLU A 125 -8.57 2.99 24.90
CA GLU A 125 -7.53 2.11 25.42
C GLU A 125 -6.13 2.74 25.27
N TYR A 126 -5.86 3.38 24.13
CA TYR A 126 -4.61 4.10 23.91
C TYR A 126 -4.43 5.24 24.93
N ILE A 127 -5.47 6.05 25.18
CA ILE A 127 -5.44 7.16 26.15
C ILE A 127 -5.25 6.63 27.58
N LYS A 128 -5.99 5.59 28.00
CA LYS A 128 -5.86 4.98 29.34
C LYS A 128 -4.45 4.47 29.65
N LYS A 129 -3.69 4.09 28.62
CA LYS A 129 -2.30 3.64 28.73
C LYS A 129 -1.30 4.80 28.79
N GLN A 130 -1.68 6.01 28.39
CA GLN A 130 -0.84 7.20 28.54
C GLN A 130 -0.81 7.63 30.02
N GLY A 131 0.37 7.96 30.54
CA GLY A 131 0.53 8.44 31.93
C GLY A 131 0.63 7.35 33.01
N GLN A 132 0.49 6.07 32.67
CA GLN A 132 0.82 5.00 33.62
C GLN A 132 2.33 5.03 33.92
N PRO A 133 2.74 4.95 35.20
CA PRO A 133 4.14 4.96 35.56
C PRO A 133 4.84 3.80 34.85
N LYS A 134 5.88 4.12 34.06
CA LYS A 134 6.73 3.09 33.45
C LYS A 134 7.22 2.17 34.56
N ARG A 135 7.07 0.85 34.39
CA ARG A 135 7.65 -0.13 35.33
C ARG A 135 9.08 0.29 35.66
N LYS A 136 9.38 0.48 36.94
CA LYS A 136 10.74 0.79 37.41
C LYS A 136 11.65 -0.31 36.85
N TYR A 137 12.66 0.09 36.08
CA TYR A 137 13.68 -0.83 35.63
C TYR A 137 14.50 -1.23 36.85
N VAL A 138 14.25 -2.42 37.40
CA VAL A 138 15.08 -3.00 38.46
C VAL A 138 16.34 -3.54 37.78
N ARG A 139 17.52 -3.02 38.15
CA ARG A 139 18.78 -3.55 37.61
C ARG A 139 18.95 -4.98 38.12
N LYS A 140 19.44 -5.88 37.27
CA LYS A 140 19.74 -7.28 37.62
C LYS A 140 20.70 -7.43 38.82
N SER A 141 21.44 -6.39 39.17
CA SER A 141 22.32 -6.30 40.35
C SER A 141 21.58 -6.10 41.68
N GLU A 142 20.28 -5.82 41.66
CA GLU A 142 19.44 -5.60 42.87
C GLU A 142 18.57 -6.83 43.19
N LEU A 143 18.75 -7.93 42.44
CA LEU A 143 18.04 -9.21 42.57
C LEU A 143 18.92 -10.32 43.19
N SER A 144 20.06 -9.97 43.81
CA SER A 144 20.91 -10.91 44.56
C SER A 144 20.68 -10.79 46.06
#